data_AF-A0A2N3X0D7-F1
#
_entry.id   AF-A0A2N3X0D7-F1
#
_cell.length_a   1.000
_cell.length_b   1.000
_cell.length_c   1.000
_cell.angle_alpha   90.00
_cell.angle_beta   90.00
_cell.angle_gamma   90.00
#
_symmetry.space_group_name_H-M   'P 1'
#
loop_
_entity.id
_entity.type
_entity.pdbx_description
1 polymer ?
#
loop_
_entity_poly.entity_id
_entity_poly.type
_entity_poly.pdbx_seq_one_letter_code
_entity_poly.pdbx_strand_id
1 'polypeptide(L)'
;MNPTNPDDLFAPATDAERRTWQLRAHAALAIVLSRAAAAGLDPVTWTLTDLGGLYGRINEYGRVLTEDQARERFAQWVEFLALSTNPRSARPESAALRAVGSLAARDGGSVVVVLSAFLPDHHDPDGLHPAGEEC
;
A
#
# COMPACT_ATOMS: atom_id res chain seq x y z
N MET A 1 -9.18 -31.90 27.02
CA MET A 1 -8.84 -31.06 25.85
C MET A 1 -9.98 -31.21 24.87
N ASN A 2 -10.84 -30.20 24.77
CA ASN A 2 -12.00 -30.22 23.89
C ASN A 2 -11.51 -29.85 22.47
N PRO A 3 -11.82 -30.62 21.42
CA PRO A 3 -11.47 -30.21 20.06
C PRO A 3 -12.26 -28.94 19.71
N THR A 4 -11.57 -27.93 19.19
CA THR A 4 -12.17 -26.69 18.69
C THR A 4 -13.24 -27.05 17.66
N ASN A 5 -14.48 -26.61 17.90
CA ASN A 5 -15.59 -26.81 16.96
C ASN A 5 -15.24 -26.08 15.65
N PRO A 6 -15.27 -26.73 14.47
CA PRO A 6 -14.94 -26.07 13.21
C PRO A 6 -15.81 -24.85 12.89
N ASP A 7 -17.02 -24.76 13.47
CA ASP A 7 -17.88 -23.58 13.34
C ASP A 7 -17.31 -22.32 14.03
N ASP A 8 -16.45 -22.47 15.04
CA ASP A 8 -15.81 -21.33 15.71
C ASP A 8 -14.72 -20.69 14.84
N LEU A 9 -14.20 -21.39 13.83
CA LEU A 9 -13.13 -20.87 12.94
C LEU A 9 -13.63 -19.77 11.99
N PHE A 10 -14.94 -19.71 11.73
CA PHE A 10 -15.57 -18.73 10.85
C PHE A 10 -16.48 -17.77 11.61
N ALA A 11 -16.48 -17.82 12.94
CA ALA A 11 -17.18 -16.85 13.75
C ALA A 11 -16.66 -15.43 13.45
N PRO A 12 -17.54 -14.41 13.42
CA PRO A 12 -17.10 -13.04 13.29
C PRO A 12 -16.10 -12.69 14.40
N ALA A 13 -15.04 -11.96 14.04
CA ALA A 13 -14.05 -11.51 15.01
C ALA A 13 -14.73 -10.74 16.14
N THR A 14 -14.30 -10.98 17.37
CA THR A 14 -14.74 -10.21 18.54
C THR A 14 -14.07 -8.84 18.58
N ASP A 15 -14.64 -7.91 19.35
CA ASP A 15 -14.02 -6.59 19.57
C ASP A 15 -12.65 -6.68 20.25
N ALA A 16 -12.49 -7.65 21.16
CA ALA A 16 -11.22 -7.88 21.85
C ALA A 16 -10.12 -8.34 20.88
N GLU A 17 -10.46 -9.21 19.93
CA GLU A 17 -9.55 -9.65 18.87
C GLU A 17 -9.20 -8.51 17.92
N ARG A 18 -10.21 -7.77 17.43
CA ARG A 18 -9.99 -6.58 16.58
C ARG A 18 -9.04 -5.59 17.25
N ARG A 19 -9.28 -5.26 18.52
CA ARG A 19 -8.42 -4.35 19.27
C ARG A 19 -6.97 -4.86 19.36
N THR A 20 -6.80 -6.16 19.58
CA THR A 20 -5.47 -6.78 19.65
C THR A 20 -4.75 -6.68 18.30
N TRP A 21 -5.45 -6.96 17.19
CA TRP A 21 -4.89 -6.84 15.85
C TRP A 21 -4.53 -5.40 15.49
N GLN A 22 -5.37 -4.44 15.86
CA GLN A 22 -5.10 -3.01 15.64
C GLN A 22 -3.88 -2.52 16.42
N LEU A 23 -3.73 -2.92 17.69
CA LEU A 23 -2.54 -2.59 18.49
C LEU A 23 -1.27 -3.17 17.88
N ARG A 24 -1.34 -4.42 17.40
CA ARG A 24 -0.23 -5.08 16.70
C ARG A 24 0.15 -4.31 15.42
N ALA A 25 -0.82 -3.95 14.61
CA ALA A 25 -0.62 -3.19 13.38
C ALA A 25 -0.03 -1.80 13.64
N HIS A 26 -0.50 -1.11 14.68
CA HIS A 26 0.04 0.18 15.08
C HIS A 26 1.51 0.08 15.50
N ALA A 27 1.86 -0.94 16.30
CA ALA A 27 3.25 -1.18 16.69
C ALA A 27 4.15 -1.50 15.48
N ALA A 28 3.68 -2.32 14.55
CA ALA A 28 4.40 -2.60 13.31
C ALA A 28 4.58 -1.34 12.45
N LEU A 29 3.55 -0.51 12.31
CA LEU A 29 3.60 0.75 11.57
C LEU A 29 4.63 1.71 12.18
N ALA A 30 4.67 1.85 13.52
CA ALA A 30 5.66 2.71 14.17
C ALA A 30 7.11 2.31 13.85
N ILE A 31 7.39 1.00 13.80
CA ILE A 31 8.71 0.47 13.41
C ILE A 31 9.00 0.80 11.95
N VAL A 32 8.03 0.60 11.06
CA VAL A 32 8.18 0.93 9.63
C VAL A 32 8.50 2.40 9.44
N LEU A 33 7.73 3.30 10.06
CA LEU A 33 7.93 4.75 9.93
C LEU A 33 9.30 5.18 10.45
N SER A 34 9.75 4.66 11.59
CA SER A 34 11.07 4.96 12.14
C SER A 34 12.20 4.49 11.21
N ARG A 35 12.10 3.28 10.66
CA ARG A 35 13.12 2.74 9.73
C ARG A 35 13.09 3.45 8.38
N ALA A 36 11.91 3.81 7.87
CA ALA A 36 11.75 4.49 6.60
C ALA A 36 12.33 5.91 6.66
N ALA A 37 12.10 6.63 7.76
CA ALA A 37 12.72 7.94 7.99
C ALA A 37 14.25 7.86 8.02
N ALA A 38 14.81 6.83 8.68
CA ALA A 38 16.27 6.61 8.70
C ALA A 38 16.84 6.22 7.32
N ALA A 39 16.04 5.57 6.48
CA ALA A 39 16.40 5.22 5.10
C ALA A 39 16.18 6.37 4.11
N GLY A 40 15.63 7.51 4.54
CA GLY A 40 15.36 8.66 3.68
C GLY A 40 14.23 8.43 2.67
N LEU A 41 13.30 7.50 2.95
CA LEU A 41 12.18 7.23 2.07
C LEU A 41 11.16 8.36 2.11
N ASP A 42 10.58 8.65 0.94
CA ASP A 42 9.48 9.59 0.82
C ASP A 42 8.24 9.13 1.62
N PRO A 43 7.49 10.07 2.22
CA PRO A 43 6.36 9.75 3.07
C PRO A 43 5.22 9.08 2.30
N VAL A 44 4.57 8.12 2.98
CA VAL A 44 3.39 7.38 2.49
C VAL A 44 2.23 7.62 3.44
N THR A 45 1.03 7.77 2.89
CA THR A 45 -0.19 7.83 3.71
C THR A 45 -0.55 6.42 4.14
N TRP A 46 -0.61 6.16 5.44
CA TRP A 46 -0.96 4.85 5.98
C TRP A 46 -2.35 4.85 6.62
N THR A 47 -3.14 3.85 6.28
CA THR A 47 -4.43 3.57 6.90
C THR A 47 -4.36 2.21 7.59
N LEU A 48 -4.82 2.17 8.85
CA LEU A 48 -4.94 0.94 9.62
C LEU A 48 -6.39 0.44 9.55
N THR A 49 -6.60 -0.80 9.16
CA THR A 49 -7.95 -1.36 8.98
C THR A 49 -8.52 -1.90 10.30
N ASP A 50 -9.83 -2.07 10.34
CA ASP A 50 -10.55 -2.73 11.43
C ASP A 50 -10.06 -4.16 11.73
N LEU A 51 -9.57 -4.86 10.70
CA LEU A 51 -8.96 -6.18 10.80
C LEU A 51 -7.45 -6.15 11.13
N GLY A 52 -6.89 -4.98 11.45
CA GLY A 52 -5.46 -4.84 11.79
C GLY A 52 -4.51 -5.05 10.61
N GLY A 53 -4.97 -4.77 9.39
CA GLY A 53 -4.11 -4.65 8.21
C GLY A 53 -3.57 -3.23 8.06
N LEU A 54 -2.47 -3.08 7.35
CA LEU A 54 -1.92 -1.78 6.95
C LEU A 54 -2.10 -1.57 5.46
N TYR A 55 -2.67 -0.43 5.10
CA TYR A 55 -2.81 0.02 3.71
C TYR A 55 -2.02 1.30 3.51
N GLY A 56 -0.93 1.21 2.76
CA GLY A 56 -0.09 2.34 2.37
C GLY A 56 -0.52 2.87 1.00
N ARG A 57 -0.66 4.18 0.89
CA ARG A 57 -0.95 4.87 -0.36
C ARG A 57 0.12 5.91 -0.64
N ILE A 58 0.79 5.73 -1.77
CA ILE A 58 1.70 6.72 -2.35
C ILE A 58 0.81 7.79 -2.97
N ASN A 59 0.56 8.83 -2.19
CA ASN A 59 -0.10 10.04 -2.61
C ASN A 59 0.81 11.21 -2.26
N GLU A 60 0.87 12.20 -3.15
CA GLU A 60 1.45 13.47 -2.77
C GLU A 60 0.43 14.32 -2.03
N TYR A 61 0.80 14.74 -0.83
CA TYR A 61 0.17 15.88 -0.18
C TYR A 61 0.54 17.14 -0.97
N GLY A 62 -0.31 17.55 -1.92
CA GLY A 62 -0.23 18.87 -2.56
C GLY A 62 0.77 19.03 -3.71
N ARG A 63 1.34 17.94 -4.24
CA ARG A 63 2.08 17.93 -5.50
C ARG A 63 1.50 16.86 -6.44
N VAL A 64 1.77 16.99 -7.73
CA VAL A 64 1.40 15.98 -8.73
C VAL A 64 2.68 15.24 -9.10
N LEU A 65 2.74 13.94 -8.80
CA LEU A 65 3.83 13.08 -9.23
C LEU A 65 3.72 12.85 -10.72
N THR A 66 4.87 12.80 -11.39
CA THR A 66 4.91 12.14 -12.70
C THR A 66 4.75 10.63 -12.52
N GLU A 67 4.37 9.95 -13.60
CA GLU A 67 4.26 8.49 -13.61
C GLU A 67 5.56 7.82 -13.15
N ASP A 68 6.71 8.28 -13.66
CA ASP A 68 8.02 7.74 -13.32
C ASP A 68 8.36 7.91 -11.84
N GLN A 69 8.06 9.08 -11.26
CA GLN A 69 8.30 9.32 -9.84
C GLN A 69 7.40 8.44 -8.96
N ALA A 70 6.13 8.24 -9.36
CA ALA A 70 5.21 7.34 -8.65
C ALA A 70 5.69 5.88 -8.73
N ARG A 71 6.16 5.43 -9.89
CA ARG A 71 6.73 4.08 -10.09
C ARG A 71 8.00 3.87 -9.28
N GLU A 72 8.91 4.85 -9.28
CA GLU A 72 10.17 4.81 -8.53
C GLU A 72 9.91 4.73 -7.03
N ARG A 73 9.11 5.65 -6.48
CA ARG A 73 8.72 5.62 -5.05
C ARG A 73 8.05 4.31 -4.67
N PHE A 74 7.18 3.80 -5.54
CA PHE A 74 6.54 2.52 -5.33
C PHE A 74 7.55 1.37 -5.26
N ALA A 75 8.48 1.31 -6.20
CA ALA A 75 9.53 0.28 -6.21
C ALA A 75 10.41 0.33 -4.95
N GLN A 76 10.82 1.53 -4.52
CA GLN A 76 11.61 1.72 -3.29
C GLN A 76 10.88 1.18 -2.05
N TRP A 77 9.59 1.50 -1.91
CA TRP A 77 8.79 1.01 -0.78
C TRP A 77 8.52 -0.50 -0.84
N VAL A 78 8.31 -1.04 -2.04
CA VAL A 78 8.17 -2.49 -2.25
C VAL A 78 9.44 -3.22 -1.82
N GLU A 79 10.60 -2.76 -2.26
CA GLU A 79 11.89 -3.34 -1.90
C GLU A 79 12.16 -3.23 -0.39
N PHE A 80 11.98 -2.03 0.17
CA PHE A 80 12.22 -1.76 1.58
C PHE A 80 11.38 -2.64 2.52
N LEU A 81 10.12 -2.89 2.15
CA LEU A 81 9.19 -3.72 2.92
C LEU A 81 9.21 -5.20 2.48
N ALA A 82 10.03 -5.55 1.48
CA ALA A 82 10.07 -6.89 0.85
C ALA A 82 8.68 -7.38 0.43
N LEU A 83 7.88 -6.52 -0.21
CA LEU A 83 6.54 -6.86 -0.69
C LEU A 83 6.59 -7.56 -2.05
N SER A 84 5.56 -8.35 -2.33
CA SER A 84 5.36 -8.96 -3.64
C SER A 84 4.42 -8.10 -4.48
N THR A 85 4.87 -7.72 -5.67
CA THR A 85 4.02 -7.00 -6.64
C THR A 85 3.05 -7.95 -7.31
N ASN A 86 1.83 -7.47 -7.59
CA ASN A 86 0.93 -8.22 -8.45
C ASN A 86 1.39 -8.08 -9.91
N PRO A 87 1.63 -9.19 -10.64
CA PRO A 87 2.09 -9.15 -12.03
C PRO A 87 1.19 -8.34 -12.95
N ARG A 88 -0.12 -8.27 -12.66
CA ARG A 88 -1.07 -7.45 -13.44
C ARG A 88 -0.84 -5.96 -13.24
N SER A 89 -0.45 -5.54 -12.05
CA SER A 89 -0.15 -4.13 -11.74
C SER A 89 1.26 -3.69 -12.13
N ALA A 90 2.12 -4.63 -12.55
CA ALA A 90 3.45 -4.34 -13.07
C ALA A 90 3.43 -3.95 -14.56
N ARG A 91 2.25 -3.99 -15.21
CA ARG A 91 2.14 -3.66 -16.63
C ARG A 91 2.22 -2.15 -16.87
N PRO A 92 2.81 -1.71 -17.99
CA PRO A 92 2.86 -0.30 -18.35
C PRO A 92 1.47 0.34 -18.40
N GLU A 93 0.47 -0.37 -18.93
CA GLU A 93 -0.90 0.14 -19.07
C GLU A 93 -1.71 0.22 -17.76
N SER A 94 -1.13 -0.13 -16.61
CA SER A 94 -1.87 -0.14 -15.35
C SER A 94 -2.02 1.25 -14.75
N ALA A 95 -3.25 1.74 -14.61
CA ALA A 95 -3.55 2.99 -13.91
C ALA A 95 -3.19 2.99 -12.40
N ALA A 96 -2.88 1.82 -11.84
CA ALA A 96 -2.47 1.69 -10.44
C ALA A 96 -1.47 0.56 -10.23
N LEU A 97 -0.51 0.80 -9.34
CA LEU A 97 0.45 -0.19 -8.85
C LEU A 97 -0.04 -0.79 -7.55
N ARG A 98 0.19 -2.09 -7.33
CA ARG A 98 -0.19 -2.76 -6.08
C ARG A 98 0.79 -3.84 -5.66
N ALA A 99 1.18 -3.80 -4.39
CA ALA A 99 1.99 -4.82 -3.76
C ALA A 99 1.36 -5.28 -2.45
N VAL A 100 1.62 -6.53 -2.08
CA VAL A 100 1.13 -7.15 -0.87
C VAL A 100 2.24 -7.93 -0.19
N GLY A 101 2.22 -7.96 1.14
CA GLY A 101 3.14 -8.74 1.94
C GLY A 101 2.70 -8.78 3.38
N SER A 102 3.64 -9.14 4.25
CA SER A 102 3.39 -9.20 5.68
C SER A 102 4.60 -8.70 6.45
N LEU A 103 4.35 -7.99 7.53
CA LEU A 103 5.38 -7.55 8.48
C LEU A 103 5.34 -8.45 9.70
N ALA A 104 6.53 -8.82 10.20
CA ALA A 104 6.65 -9.47 11.49
C ALA A 104 6.28 -8.49 12.61
N ALA A 105 5.43 -8.92 13.52
CA ALA A 105 5.13 -8.21 14.75
C ALA A 105 6.02 -8.70 15.90
N ARG A 106 6.19 -7.85 16.92
CA ARG A 106 7.05 -8.14 18.08
C ARG A 106 6.61 -9.33 18.91
N ASP A 107 5.33 -9.66 18.87
CA ASP A 107 4.72 -10.78 19.59
C ASP A 107 4.76 -12.09 18.79
N GLY A 108 5.50 -12.13 17.67
CA GLY A 108 5.58 -13.29 16.78
C GLY A 108 4.39 -13.40 15.81
N GLY A 109 3.41 -12.50 15.88
CA GLY A 109 2.35 -12.40 14.89
C GLY A 109 2.82 -11.79 13.57
N SER A 110 1.93 -11.74 12.59
CA SER A 110 2.15 -11.00 11.34
C SER A 110 1.05 -9.97 11.11
N VAL A 111 1.41 -8.91 10.39
CA VAL A 111 0.50 -7.82 9.98
C VAL A 111 0.48 -7.81 8.45
N VAL A 112 -0.69 -7.96 7.85
CA VAL A 112 -0.85 -7.86 6.40
C VAL A 112 -0.61 -6.42 5.97
N VAL A 113 0.18 -6.25 4.91
CA VAL A 113 0.46 -4.94 4.31
C VAL A 113 0.07 -4.94 2.86
N VAL A 114 -0.63 -3.89 2.45
CA VAL A 114 -0.93 -3.59 1.06
C VAL A 114 -0.39 -2.20 0.77
N LEU A 115 0.37 -2.07 -0.32
CA LEU A 115 0.85 -0.78 -0.82
C LEU A 115 0.21 -0.51 -2.18
N SER A 116 -0.21 0.74 -2.41
CA SER A 116 -0.72 1.19 -3.69
C SER A 116 -0.13 2.53 -4.11
N ALA A 117 -0.07 2.73 -5.43
CA ALA A 117 0.18 4.03 -6.06
C ALA A 117 -0.80 4.21 -7.21
N PHE A 118 -1.35 5.41 -7.36
CA PHE A 118 -2.14 5.79 -8.53
C PHE A 118 -1.22 6.49 -9.51
N LEU A 119 -1.26 6.08 -10.77
CA LEU A 119 -0.50 6.73 -11.82
C LEU A 119 -1.38 7.82 -12.44
N PRO A 120 -0.88 9.05 -12.60
CA PRO A 120 -1.59 10.06 -13.37
C PRO A 120 -1.80 9.53 -14.78
N ASP A 121 -2.98 9.77 -15.35
CA ASP A 121 -3.25 9.41 -16.73
C ASP A 121 -2.26 10.15 -17.64
N HIS A 122 -1.72 9.46 -18.63
CA HIS A 122 -0.89 10.05 -19.66
C HIS A 122 -1.83 10.84 -20.59
N HIS A 123 -2.34 11.99 -20.13
CA HIS A 123 -3.01 12.91 -21.02
C HIS A 123 -1.93 13.55 -21.88
N ASP A 124 -1.78 13.00 -23.09
CA ASP A 124 -0.93 13.54 -24.13
C ASP A 124 -1.30 15.02 -24.36
N PRO A 125 -0.45 15.99 -23.96
CA PRO A 125 -0.74 17.40 -24.22
C PRO A 125 -0.51 17.75 -25.70
N ASP A 126 0.04 16.83 -26.51
CA ASP A 126 0.37 17.02 -27.92
C ASP A 126 -0.72 16.49 -28.89
N GLY A 127 -1.96 16.42 -28.42
CA GLY A 127 -3.15 16.49 -29.28
C GLY A 127 -3.31 17.85 -29.98
N LEU A 128 -2.21 18.47 -30.42
CA LEU A 128 -2.18 19.57 -31.38
C LEU A 128 -2.76 19.04 -32.69
N HIS A 129 -4.05 19.31 -32.89
CA HIS A 129 -4.72 19.18 -34.18
C HIS A 129 -3.97 20.07 -35.19
N PRO A 130 -3.23 19.53 -36.18
CA PRO A 130 -2.58 20.34 -37.18
C PRO A 130 -3.50 20.43 -38.39
N ALA A 131 -4.41 21.41 -38.36
CA ALA A 131 -5.04 22.06 -39.51
C ALA A 131 -6.02 23.09 -38.91
N GLY A 132 -5.84 24.39 -39.03
CA GLY A 132 -5.35 25.10 -40.20
C GLY A 132 -6.53 25.88 -40.79
N GLU A 133 -6.46 27.20 -40.65
CA GLU A 133 -7.05 28.22 -41.53
C GLU A 133 -8.55 28.54 -41.37
N GLU A 134 -8.74 29.63 -40.64
CA GLU A 134 -9.59 30.78 -40.97
C GLU A 134 -10.02 30.84 -42.45
N CYS A 135 -11.34 30.81 -42.69
CA CYS A 135 -12.10 31.65 -43.63
C CYS A 135 -13.60 31.52 -43.34
#